data_AF-A0A645D2V6-F1
#
_entry.id   AF-A0A645D2V6-F1
#
_cell.length_a   1.000
_cell.length_b   1.000
_cell.length_c   1.000
_cell.angle_alpha   90.00
_cell.angle_beta   90.00
_cell.angle_gamma   90.00
#
_symmetry.space_group_name_H-M   'P 1'
#
loop_
_entity.id
_entity.type
_entity.pdbx_description
1 polymer ?
#
loop_
_entity_poly.entity_id
_entity_poly.type
_entity_poly.pdbx_seq_one_letter_code
_entity_poly.pdbx_strand_id
1 'polypeptide(L)' 'MVAEEFDLARTRELYNLINKLDKIEKALVLLYIEEKSHEEISQIIGIPRANVAVKLFRIKEKLKQMSQNQN' A
#
# COMPACT_ATOMS: atom_id res chain seq x y z
N MET A 1 -8.93 24.04 8.96
CA MET A 1 -9.12 24.29 7.52
C MET A 1 -7.87 24.02 6.68
N VAL A 2 -6.72 24.68 6.88
CA VAL A 2 -5.52 24.45 6.03
C VAL A 2 -4.86 23.08 6.22
N ALA A 3 -4.80 22.55 7.45
CA ALA A 3 -4.17 21.26 7.74
C ALA A 3 -4.95 20.06 7.18
N GLU A 4 -6.30 20.09 7.26
CA GLU A 4 -7.17 19.03 6.75
C GLU A 4 -7.10 18.91 5.22
N GLU A 5 -6.99 20.04 4.51
CA GLU A 5 -6.87 20.05 3.05
C GLU A 5 -5.54 19.43 2.58
N PHE A 6 -4.45 19.70 3.29
CA PHE A 6 -3.14 19.11 3.01
C PHE A 6 -3.12 17.59 3.24
N ASP A 7 -3.76 17.11 4.31
CA ASP A 7 -3.87 15.68 4.59
C ASP A 7 -4.71 14.96 3.52
N LEU A 8 -5.83 15.53 3.10
CA LEU A 8 -6.63 14.99 2.00
C LEU A 8 -5.85 14.90 0.69
N ALA A 9 -5.01 15.89 0.39
CA ALA A 9 -4.17 15.89 -0.81
C ALA A 9 -3.15 14.73 -0.79
N ARG A 10 -2.46 14.54 0.34
CA ARG A 10 -1.52 13.42 0.52
C ARG A 10 -2.21 12.06 0.46
N THR A 11 -3.38 11.94 1.05
CA THR A 11 -4.19 10.72 0.98
C THR A 11 -4.59 10.40 -0.47
N ARG A 12 -5.03 11.41 -1.25
CA ARG A 12 -5.36 11.23 -2.67
C ARG A 12 -4.14 10.80 -3.49
N GLU A 13 -2.99 11.43 -3.27
CA GLU A 13 -1.74 11.03 -3.92
C GLU A 13 -1.42 9.56 -3.63
N LEU A 14 -1.47 9.15 -2.36
CA LEU A 14 -1.23 7.76 -1.96
C LEU A 14 -2.17 6.78 -2.68
N TYR A 15 -3.48 7.06 -2.73
CA TYR A 15 -4.42 6.21 -3.46
C TYR A 15 -4.13 6.17 -4.96
N ASN A 16 -3.72 7.29 -5.57
CA ASN A 16 -3.29 7.33 -6.96
C ASN A 16 -2.04 6.47 -7.21
N LEU A 17 -1.07 6.47 -6.30
CA LEU A 17 0.12 5.62 -6.38
C LEU A 17 -0.24 4.14 -6.19
N ILE A 18 -1.10 3.81 -5.21
CA ILE A 18 -1.60 2.43 -4.99
C ILE A 18 -2.32 1.92 -6.24
N ASN A 19 -3.07 2.76 -6.96
CA ASN A 19 -3.75 2.39 -8.19
C ASN A 19 -2.81 2.06 -9.35
N LYS A 20 -1.53 2.47 -9.29
CA LYS A 20 -0.49 2.14 -10.28
C LYS A 20 0.28 0.85 -9.94
N LEU A 21 0.05 0.25 -8.78
CA LEU A 21 0.64 -1.04 -8.40
C LEU A 21 0.04 -2.19 -9.23
N ASP A 22 0.74 -3.33 -9.28
CA ASP A 22 0.16 -4.53 -9.87
C ASP A 22 -1.01 -5.06 -9.02
N LYS A 23 -1.80 -5.98 -9.59
CA LYS A 23 -3.03 -6.48 -8.94
C LYS A 23 -2.77 -7.09 -7.55
N ILE A 24 -1.67 -7.83 -7.39
CA ILE A 24 -1.34 -8.52 -6.14
C ILE A 24 -0.79 -7.54 -5.11
N GLU A 25 0.12 -6.66 -5.53
CA GLU A 25 0.64 -5.59 -4.69
C GLU A 25 -0.47 -4.67 -4.18
N LYS A 26 -1.40 -4.28 -5.06
CA LYS A 26 -2.57 -3.48 -4.69
C LYS A 26 -3.45 -4.20 -3.66
N ALA A 27 -3.77 -5.47 -3.90
CA ALA A 27 -4.58 -6.26 -2.97
C ALA A 27 -3.91 -6.38 -1.59
N LEU A 28 -2.59 -6.63 -1.55
CA LEU A 28 -1.82 -6.69 -0.31
C LEU A 28 -1.90 -5.40 0.50
N VAL A 29 -1.73 -4.25 -0.16
CA VAL A 29 -1.79 -2.94 0.50
C VAL A 29 -3.19 -2.63 0.99
N LEU A 30 -4.22 -2.88 0.18
CA LEU A 30 -5.61 -2.60 0.57
C LEU A 30 -6.03 -3.43 1.79
N LEU A 31 -5.72 -4.73 1.82
CA LEU A 31 -6.02 -5.57 2.97
C LEU A 31 -5.25 -5.11 4.22
N TYR A 32 -4.01 -4.66 4.07
CA TYR A 32 -3.25 -4.11 5.19
C TYR A 32 -3.85 -2.80 5.72
N ILE A 33 -4.39 -1.94 4.85
CA ILE A 33 -5.10 -0.71 5.23
C ILE A 33 -6.42 -1.04 5.96
N GLU A 34 -7.09 -2.13 5.58
CA GLU A 34 -8.25 -2.70 6.28
C GLU A 34 -7.88 -3.44 7.58
N GLU A 35 -6.67 -3.21 8.09
CA GLU A 35 -6.14 -3.78 9.34
C GLU A 35 -6.12 -5.32 9.37
N LYS A 36 -6.10 -5.98 8.21
CA LYS A 36 -5.94 -7.44 8.15
C LYS A 36 -4.57 -7.86 8.65
N SER A 37 -4.56 -8.88 9.49
CA SER A 37 -3.32 -9.49 9.96
C SER A 37 -2.58 -10.16 8.80
N HIS A 38 -1.25 -10.32 8.93
CA HIS A 38 -0.47 -11.06 7.93
C HIS A 38 -0.97 -12.49 7.71
N GLU A 39 -1.64 -13.09 8.70
CA GLU A 39 -2.28 -14.39 8.58
C GLU A 39 -3.51 -14.35 7.68
N GLU A 40 -4.45 -13.43 7.92
CA GLU A 40 -5.63 -13.26 7.08
C GLU A 40 -5.24 -12.93 5.64
N ILE A 41 -4.25 -12.04 5.45
CA ILE A 41 -3.73 -11.70 4.13
C ILE A 41 -3.13 -12.92 3.43
N SER A 42 -2.35 -13.72 4.16
CA SER A 42 -1.78 -14.99 3.66
C SER A 42 -2.87 -15.92 3.16
N GLN A 43 -3.96 -16.06 3.92
CA GLN A 43 -5.10 -16.92 3.59
C GLN A 43 -5.92 -16.40 2.40
N ILE A 44 -6.15 -15.09 2.31
CA ILE A 44 -6.92 -14.46 1.22
C ILE A 44 -6.14 -14.50 -0.10
N ILE A 45 -4.84 -14.18 -0.07
CA ILE A 45 -4.01 -14.04 -1.28
C ILE A 45 -3.40 -15.38 -1.72
N GLY A 46 -3.30 -16.36 -0.81
CA GLY A 46 -2.71 -17.67 -1.11
C GLY A 46 -1.19 -17.64 -1.23
N ILE A 47 -0.52 -16.76 -0.48
CA ILE A 47 0.95 -16.70 -0.38
C ILE A 47 1.40 -16.98 1.05
N PRO A 48 2.63 -17.47 1.28
CA PRO A 48 3.13 -17.70 2.64
C PRO A 48 3.12 -16.43 3.49
N ARG A 49 2.74 -16.53 4.78
CA ARG A 49 2.78 -15.43 5.76
C ARG A 49 4.12 -14.67 5.80
N ALA A 50 5.24 -15.39 5.72
CA ALA A 50 6.58 -14.78 5.67
C ALA A 50 6.77 -13.88 4.43
N ASN A 51 6.14 -14.22 3.31
CA ASN A 51 6.19 -13.44 2.08
C ASN A 51 5.31 -12.19 2.15
N VAL A 52 4.25 -12.17 2.97
CA VAL A 52 3.38 -11.00 3.17
C VAL A 52 4.19 -9.82 3.70
N ALA A 53 4.92 -10.01 4.81
CA ALA A 53 5.71 -8.94 5.43
C ALA A 53 6.80 -8.39 4.48
N VAL A 54 7.52 -9.28 3.80
CA VAL A 54 8.57 -8.89 2.83
C VAL A 54 7.99 -8.13 1.64
N LYS A 55 6.83 -8.58 1.11
CA LYS A 55 6.17 -7.90 0.00
C LYS A 55 5.64 -6.53 0.42
N LEU A 56 4.98 -6.42 1.57
CA LEU A 56 4.51 -5.12 2.10
C LEU A 56 5.66 -4.13 2.27
N PHE A 57 6.80 -4.58 2.80
CA PHE A 57 8.00 -3.75 2.88
C PHE A 57 8.46 -3.26 1.50
N ARG A 58 8.59 -4.16 0.52
CA ARG A 58 8.99 -3.80 -0.85
C ARG A 58 8.01 -2.85 -1.53
N ILE A 59 6.71 -3.05 -1.34
CA ILE A 59 5.67 -2.18 -1.89
C ILE A 59 5.76 -0.79 -1.26
N LYS A 60 5.99 -0.70 0.05
CA LYS A 60 6.21 0.58 0.74
C LYS A 60 7.41 1.34 0.14
N GLU A 61 8.54 0.67 -0.09
CA GLU A 61 9.71 1.29 -0.72
C GLU A 61 9.44 1.70 -2.17
N LYS A 62 8.71 0.88 -2.93
CA LYS A 62 8.25 1.22 -4.29
C LYS A 62 7.37 2.48 -4.29
N LEU A 63 6.39 2.58 -3.40
CA LEU A 63 5.53 3.77 -3.29
C LEU A 63 6.32 5.03 -2.94
N LYS A 64 7.32 4.93 -2.05
CA LYS A 64 8.22 6.06 -1.73
C LYS A 64 9.00 6.51 -2.97
N GLN A 65 9.58 5.58 -3.72
CA GLN A 65 10.30 5.89 -4.96
C GLN A 65 9.38 6.54 -6.00
N MET A 66 8.14 6.05 -6.13
CA MET A 66 7.15 6.62 -7.05
C MET A 66 6.70 8.04 -6.69
N SER A 67 6.63 8.37 -5.39
CA SER A 67 6.33 9.72 -4.92
C SER A 67 7.52 10.66 -5.10
N GLN A 68 8.75 10.17 -4.85
CA GLN A 68 9.97 10.95 -5.08
C GLN A 68 10.23 11.26 -6.56
N ASN A 69 9.92 10.32 -7.45
CA ASN A 69 10.11 10.46 -8.90
C ASN A 69 9.00 11.26 -9.60
N GLN A 70 7.98 11.75 -8.88
CA GLN A 70 6.91 12.61 -9.43
C GLN A 70 7.13 14.10 -9.14
N ASN A 71 8.29 14.47 -8.57
CA ASN A 71 8.74 15.85 -8.37
C ASN A 71 9.80 16.26 -9.40
#